data_AF-A0A955BBT8-F1
#
_entry.id   AF-A0A955BBT8-F1
#
_cell.length_a   1.000
_cell.length_b   1.000
_cell.length_c   1.000
_cell.angle_alpha   90.00
_cell.angle_beta   90.00
_cell.angle_gamma   90.00
#
_symmetry.space_group_name_H-M   'P 1'
#
loop_
_entity.id
_entity.type
_entity.pdbx_description
1 polymer ?
#
loop_
_entity_poly.entity_id
_entity_poly.type
_entity_poly.pdbx_seq_one_letter_code
_entity_poly.pdbx_strand_id
1 'polypeptide(L)'
;GGIGCEPASAASVAGARLLRQEGVIGADERVVCILTGHLLKDPTATVAYHTTDQDQFNKVLGSRGVRRASFANRAVAVPNDLDEIIRAIQLYS
;
A
#
# COMPACT_ATOMS: atom_id res chain seq x y z
N GLY A 1 -2.33 11.30 9.23
CA GLY A 1 -0.97 11.18 8.67
C GLY A 1 -0.75 9.76 8.19
N GLY A 2 0.08 9.55 7.17
CA GLY A 2 0.45 8.22 6.68
C GLY A 2 1.92 7.90 7.01
N ILE A 3 2.26 6.61 7.05
CA ILE A 3 3.64 6.12 7.20
C ILE A 3 3.96 5.28 5.98
N GLY A 4 5.12 5.52 5.35
CA GLY A 4 5.59 4.76 4.20
C GLY A 4 7.00 4.22 4.42
N CYS A 5 7.19 2.93 4.11
CA CYS A 5 8.49 2.27 4.10
C CYS A 5 8.60 1.36 2.87
N GLU A 6 9.81 0.95 2.55
CA GLU A 6 10.11 -0.07 1.55
C GLU A 6 9.64 -1.47 1.99
N PRO A 7 9.51 -2.43 1.07
CA PRO A 7 8.92 -3.74 1.35
C PRO A 7 9.60 -4.55 2.48
N ALA A 8 10.93 -4.43 2.63
CA ALA A 8 11.66 -5.15 3.67
C ALA A 8 11.29 -4.68 5.08
N SER A 9 11.22 -3.36 5.31
CA SER A 9 10.75 -2.77 6.56
C SER A 9 9.31 -3.19 6.90
N ALA A 10 8.44 -3.24 5.89
CA ALA A 10 7.04 -3.64 6.07
C ALA A 10 6.88 -5.09 6.59
N ALA A 11 7.90 -5.95 6.44
CA ALA A 11 7.89 -7.30 6.99
C ALA A 11 7.75 -7.32 8.53
N SER A 12 8.31 -6.32 9.23
CA SER A 12 8.17 -6.22 10.69
C SER A 12 6.71 -6.02 11.10
N VAL A 13 5.98 -5.15 10.40
CA VAL A 13 4.56 -4.89 10.64
C VAL A 13 3.70 -6.09 10.22
N ALA A 14 4.01 -6.72 9.09
CA ALA A 14 3.32 -7.92 8.64
C ALA A 14 3.49 -9.08 9.62
N GLY A 15 4.70 -9.29 10.12
CA GLY A 15 5.01 -10.29 11.15
C GLY A 15 4.29 -9.99 12.47
N ALA A 16 4.30 -8.75 12.94
CA ALA A 16 3.57 -8.36 14.15
C ALA A 16 2.06 -8.63 14.02
N ARG A 17 1.47 -8.34 12.86
CA ARG A 17 0.06 -8.66 12.58
C ARG A 17 -0.21 -10.16 12.62
N LEU A 18 0.67 -10.98 12.02
CA LEU A 18 0.53 -12.44 12.03
C LEU A 18 0.65 -13.00 13.45
N LEU A 19 1.68 -12.63 14.19
CA LEU A 19 1.90 -13.07 15.57
C LEU A 19 0.77 -12.65 16.51
N ARG A 20 0.14 -11.50 16.26
CA ARG A 20 -1.08 -11.08 16.97
C ARG A 20 -2.28 -11.98 16.66
N GLN A 21 -2.43 -12.43 15.41
CA GLN A 21 -3.50 -13.36 15.01
C GLN A 21 -3.28 -14.76 15.59
N GLU A 22 -2.03 -15.20 15.73
CA GLU A 22 -1.64 -16.48 16.32
C GLU A 22 -1.70 -16.47 17.86
N GLY A 23 -1.92 -15.31 18.49
CA GLY A 23 -1.98 -15.16 19.94
C GLY A 23 -0.62 -15.13 20.63
N VAL A 24 0.49 -15.08 19.89
CA VAL A 24 1.85 -14.95 20.42
C VAL A 24 2.07 -13.55 21.01
N ILE A 25 1.51 -12.51 20.38
CA ILE A 25 1.50 -11.13 20.89
C ILE A 25 0.12 -10.83 21.48
N GLY A 26 0.06 -10.35 22.72
CA GLY A 26 -1.15 -9.91 23.43
C GLY A 26 -1.83 -8.66 22.85
N ALA A 27 -3.06 -8.36 23.29
CA ALA A 27 -3.82 -7.19 22.79
C ALA A 27 -3.32 -5.87 23.40
N ASP A 28 -2.85 -6.00 24.63
CA ASP A 28 -2.39 -4.98 25.56
C ASP A 28 -0.86 -4.80 25.49
N GLU A 29 -0.16 -5.65 24.75
CA GLU A 29 1.28 -5.56 24.57
C GLU A 29 1.69 -4.38 23.70
N ARG A 30 2.78 -3.73 24.10
CA ARG A 30 3.39 -2.65 23.33
C ARG A 30 4.49 -3.21 22.43
N VAL A 31 4.26 -3.15 21.12
CA VAL A 31 5.18 -3.64 20.10
C VAL A 31 5.80 -2.47 19.34
N VAL A 32 7.11 -2.56 19.06
CA VAL A 32 7.84 -1.59 18.23
C VAL A 32 8.30 -2.30 16.95
N CYS A 33 7.75 -1.88 15.81
CA CYS A 33 8.21 -2.31 14.48
C CYS A 33 9.24 -1.30 13.95
N ILE A 34 10.46 -1.74 13.70
CA ILE A 34 11.52 -0.87 13.18
C ILE A 34 11.45 -0.85 11.65
N LEU A 35 11.22 0.33 11.09
CA LEU A 35 11.26 0.57 9.65
C LEU A 35 12.63 1.14 9.29
N THR A 36 13.53 0.28 8.82
CA THR A 36 14.95 0.58 8.54
C THR A 36 15.16 1.35 7.23
N GLY A 37 14.12 1.52 6.42
CA GLY A 37 14.18 2.33 5.22
C GLY A 37 12.96 3.22 5.02
N HIS A 38 13.18 4.24 4.20
CA HIS A 38 12.16 5.15 3.74
C HIS A 38 11.54 4.60 2.44
N LEU A 39 10.25 4.85 2.20
CA LEU A 39 9.57 4.39 0.97
C LEU A 39 10.30 4.79 -0.32
N LEU A 40 11.01 5.93 -0.31
CA LEU A 40 11.76 6.44 -1.46
C LEU A 40 12.99 5.58 -1.82
N LYS A 41 13.35 4.57 -1.03
CA LYS A 41 14.34 3.56 -1.43
C LYS A 41 13.81 2.63 -2.54
N ASP A 42 12.49 2.42 -2.60
CA ASP A 42 11.84 1.70 -3.70
C ASP A 42 10.48 2.33 -4.06
N PRO A 43 10.50 3.51 -4.70
CA PRO A 43 9.28 4.17 -5.12
C PRO A 43 8.55 3.38 -6.21
N THR A 44 9.27 2.53 -6.95
CA THR A 44 8.68 1.72 -8.02
C THR A 44 7.69 0.69 -7.49
N ALA A 45 7.95 0.10 -6.31
CA ALA A 45 7.00 -0.78 -5.65
C ALA A 45 5.70 -0.04 -5.28
N THR A 46 5.81 1.20 -4.80
CA THR A 46 4.64 2.02 -4.45
C THR A 46 3.81 2.35 -5.69
N VAL A 47 4.45 2.87 -6.75
CA VAL A 47 3.75 3.19 -8.01
C VAL A 47 3.12 1.94 -8.62
N ALA A 48 3.87 0.84 -8.71
CA ALA A 48 3.36 -0.41 -9.27
C ALA A 48 2.20 -1.00 -8.44
N TYR A 49 2.14 -0.75 -7.13
CA TYR A 49 1.01 -1.20 -6.30
C TYR A 49 -0.27 -0.41 -6.56
N HIS A 50 -0.14 0.90 -6.77
CA HIS A 50 -1.25 1.84 -6.89
C HIS A 50 -1.69 2.13 -8.34
N THR A 51 -0.93 1.67 -9.32
CA THR A 51 -1.23 1.89 -10.74
C THR A 51 -2.42 1.06 -11.24
N THR A 52 -3.04 1.53 -12.33
CA THR A 52 -3.98 0.76 -13.16
C THR A 52 -3.26 0.00 -14.29
N ASP A 53 -1.98 0.27 -14.52
CA ASP A 53 -1.15 -0.42 -15.52
C ASP A 53 -0.75 -1.82 -15.04
N GLN A 54 -1.36 -2.84 -15.66
CA GLN A 54 -1.13 -4.24 -15.31
C GLN A 54 0.27 -4.73 -15.71
N ASP A 55 0.86 -4.20 -16.78
CA ASP A 55 2.19 -4.58 -17.22
C ASP A 55 3.25 -4.06 -16.25
N GLN A 56 3.09 -2.82 -15.78
CA GLN A 56 3.92 -2.25 -14.73
C GLN A 56 3.79 -3.03 -13.42
N PHE A 57 2.57 -3.38 -13.01
CA PHE A 57 2.35 -4.22 -11.83
C PHE A 57 3.07 -5.57 -11.96
N ASN A 58 2.88 -6.27 -13.08
CA ASN A 58 3.47 -7.59 -13.30
C ASN A 58 5.00 -7.54 -13.34
N LYS A 59 5.57 -6.53 -14.01
CA LYS A 59 7.01 -6.32 -14.12
C LYS A 59 7.68 -6.10 -12.77
N VAL A 60 7.08 -5.27 -11.89
CA VAL A 60 7.70 -4.86 -10.62
C VAL A 60 7.31 -5.76 -9.46
N LEU A 61 6.01 -6.04 -9.29
CA LEU A 61 5.46 -6.74 -8.13
C LEU A 61 5.15 -8.21 -8.43
N GLY A 62 4.65 -8.50 -9.64
CA GLY A 62 4.41 -9.87 -10.10
C GLY A 62 5.68 -10.71 -10.11
N SER A 63 6.80 -10.13 -10.59
CA SER A 63 8.14 -10.73 -10.53
C SER A 63 8.65 -11.01 -9.11
N ARG A 64 8.07 -10.34 -8.10
CA ARG A 64 8.34 -10.53 -6.67
C ARG A 64 7.31 -11.41 -5.96
N GLY A 65 6.41 -12.06 -6.72
CA GLY A 65 5.41 -13.00 -6.19
C GLY A 65 4.12 -12.36 -5.67
N VAL A 66 3.93 -11.05 -5.84
CA VAL A 66 2.68 -10.38 -5.46
C VAL A 66 1.60 -10.66 -6.50
N ARG A 67 0.45 -11.17 -6.06
CA ARG A 67 -0.64 -11.61 -6.96
C ARG A 67 -1.77 -10.59 -7.10
N ARG A 68 -1.96 -9.70 -6.12
CA ARG A 68 -3.06 -8.74 -6.07
C ARG A 68 -2.71 -7.50 -5.25
N ALA A 69 -3.27 -6.36 -5.63
CA ALA A 69 -3.17 -5.10 -4.89
C ALA A 69 -4.51 -4.77 -4.21
N SER A 70 -4.82 -5.49 -3.11
CA SER A 70 -6.13 -5.41 -2.45
C SER A 70 -6.46 -4.05 -1.84
N PHE A 71 -5.45 -3.19 -1.62
CA PHE A 71 -5.60 -1.88 -0.98
C PHE A 71 -5.06 -0.75 -1.87
N ALA A 72 -5.04 -0.97 -3.19
CA ALA A 72 -4.55 0.03 -4.15
C ALA A 72 -5.48 1.24 -4.18
N ASN A 73 -4.98 2.39 -3.74
CA ASN A 73 -5.53 3.70 -4.08
C ASN A 73 -5.16 4.08 -5.52
N ARG A 74 -6.04 3.77 -6.49
CA ARG A 74 -5.83 4.05 -7.91
C ARG A 74 -6.30 5.46 -8.26
N ALA A 75 -5.60 6.11 -9.18
CA ALA A 75 -6.07 7.38 -9.73
C ALA A 75 -7.41 7.19 -10.46
N VAL A 76 -8.35 8.10 -10.23
CA VAL A 76 -9.61 8.17 -10.96
C VAL A 76 -9.46 9.25 -12.02
N ALA A 77 -9.52 8.87 -13.29
CA ALA A 77 -9.50 9.82 -14.40
C ALA A 77 -10.88 10.49 -14.54
N VAL A 78 -10.89 11.82 -14.59
CA VAL A 78 -12.11 12.62 -14.69
C VAL A 78 -11.97 13.58 -15.87
N PRO A 79 -13.02 13.81 -16.68
CA PRO A 79 -13.01 14.84 -17.71
C PRO A 79 -12.67 16.22 -17.13
N ASN A 80 -12.14 17.11 -17.96
CA ASN A 80 -11.93 18.52 -17.58
C ASN A 80 -13.28 19.28 -17.62
N ASP A 81 -14.19 18.88 -16.75
CA ASP A 81 -15.54 19.41 -16.58
C ASP A 81 -15.84 19.56 -15.09
N LEU A 82 -16.40 20.71 -14.69
CA LEU A 82 -16.57 21.06 -13.28
C LEU A 82 -17.56 20.13 -12.57
N ASP A 83 -18.67 19.79 -13.23
CA ASP A 83 -19.73 18.97 -12.64
C ASP A 83 -19.24 17.52 -12.46
N GLU A 84 -18.49 17.00 -13.43
CA GLU A 84 -17.86 15.68 -13.34
C GLU A 84 -16.79 15.63 -12.25
N ILE A 85 -15.99 16.70 -12.07
CA ILE A 85 -15.01 16.80 -10.97
C ILE A 85 -15.71 16.80 -9.60
N ILE A 86 -16.75 17.61 -9.42
CA ILE A 86 -17.51 17.66 -8.17
C ILE A 86 -18.14 16.31 -7.87
N ARG A 87 -18.77 15.68 -8.87
CA ARG A 87 -19.37 14.35 -8.74
C ARG A 87 -18.34 13.30 -8.31
N ALA A 88 -17.15 13.30 -8.91
CA ALA A 88 -16.08 12.38 -8.54
C ALA A 88 -15.63 12.60 -7.09
N ILE A 89 -15.44 13.86 -6.67
CA ILE A 89 -15.04 14.16 -5.29
C ILE A 89 -16.10 13.63 -4.30
N GLN A 90 -17.40 13.88 -4.55
CA GLN A 90 -18.48 13.43 -3.67
C GLN A 90 -18.62 11.91 -3.59
N LEU A 91 -18.29 11.19 -4.66
CA LEU A 91 -18.37 9.73 -4.71
C LEU A 91 -17.23 9.06 -3.91
N TYR A 92 -16.07 9.71 -3.82
CA TYR A 92 -14.84 9.14 -3.25
C TYR A 92 -14.34 9.84 -1.98
N SER A 93 -15.05 10.85 -1.47
CA SER A 93 -14.83 11.47 -0.15
C SER A 93 -15.37 10.61 0.98
#